data_AF-A0A2S9GE96-F1
#
_entry.id   AF-A0A2S9GE96-F1
#
_cell.length_a   1.000
_cell.length_b   1.000
_cell.length_c   1.000
_cell.angle_alpha   90.00
_cell.angle_beta   90.00
_cell.angle_gamma   90.00
#
_symmetry.space_group_name_H-M   'P 1'
#
loop_
_entity.id
_entity.type
_entity.pdbx_description
1 polymer ?
#
loop_
_entity_poly.entity_id
_entity_poly.type
_entity_poly.pdbx_seq_one_letter_code
_entity_poly.pdbx_strand_id
1 'polypeptide(L)'
;MMWAFRGMGMWSDERGVNMLDTGAPYYDTYTCADGRHVAVGAIEPQFYAELLKGIGLDAADLPDQNDMSRWPELSAAFTEAFAAH
;
A
#
# COMPACT_ATOMS: atom_id res chain seq x y z
N MET A 1 1.09 -18.30 -4.09
CA MET A 1 1.81 -17.02 -4.31
C MET A 1 3.10 -16.94 -3.48
N MET A 2 3.02 -16.97 -2.15
CA MET A 2 4.17 -16.84 -1.22
C MET A 2 5.41 -17.68 -1.59
N TRP A 3 5.27 -18.99 -1.80
CA TRP A 3 6.41 -19.86 -2.15
C TRP A 3 7.08 -19.52 -3.49
N ALA A 4 6.30 -19.02 -4.46
CA ALA A 4 6.85 -18.56 -5.74
C ALA A 4 7.65 -17.26 -5.54
N PHE A 5 7.12 -16.29 -4.78
CA PHE A 5 7.84 -15.07 -4.43
C PHE A 5 9.12 -15.34 -3.64
N ARG A 6 9.08 -16.30 -2.72
CA ARG A 6 10.27 -16.77 -2.01
C ARG A 6 11.30 -17.37 -2.96
N GLY A 7 10.88 -18.18 -3.92
CA GLY A 7 11.76 -18.72 -4.96
C GLY A 7 12.39 -17.65 -5.86
N MET A 8 11.73 -16.51 -6.03
CA MET A 8 12.22 -15.36 -6.80
C MET A 8 13.02 -14.35 -5.96
N GLY A 9 13.21 -14.58 -4.65
CA GLY A 9 13.88 -13.64 -3.75
C GLY A 9 13.07 -12.40 -3.40
N MET A 10 11.77 -12.39 -3.67
CA MET A 10 10.84 -11.27 -3.40
C MET A 10 10.04 -11.45 -2.11
N TRP A 11 10.41 -12.43 -1.27
CA TRP A 11 9.73 -12.70 0.00
C TRP A 11 10.74 -12.85 1.14
N SER A 12 10.53 -12.11 2.22
CA SER A 12 11.26 -12.20 3.48
C SER A 12 10.48 -13.00 4.52
N ASP A 13 11.19 -13.67 5.43
CA ASP A 13 10.56 -14.35 6.58
C ASP A 13 10.19 -13.38 7.71
N GLU A 14 10.63 -12.12 7.61
CA GLU A 14 10.20 -11.06 8.50
C GLU A 14 8.71 -10.75 8.26
N ARG A 15 7.97 -10.49 9.34
CA ARG A 15 6.53 -10.22 9.30
C ARG A 15 6.29 -8.77 8.89
N GLY A 16 5.33 -8.57 7.98
CA GLY A 16 4.81 -7.23 7.67
C GLY A 16 5.73 -6.42 6.77
N VAL A 17 6.58 -7.09 6.00
CA VAL A 17 7.52 -6.44 5.06
C VAL A 17 7.30 -6.90 3.62
N ASN A 18 6.33 -7.79 3.38
CA ASN A 18 6.04 -8.37 2.09
C ASN A 18 4.79 -7.74 1.46
N MET A 19 4.65 -7.95 0.15
CA MET A 19 3.51 -7.42 -0.62
C MET A 19 2.14 -7.90 -0.12
N LEU A 20 2.06 -9.10 0.48
CA LEU A 20 0.79 -9.75 0.81
C LEU A 20 0.61 -10.01 2.32
N ASP A 21 1.41 -9.36 3.15
CA ASP A 21 1.37 -9.54 4.61
C ASP A 21 1.26 -8.21 5.38
N THR A 22 0.66 -7.20 4.75
CA THR A 22 0.52 -5.80 5.21
C THR A 22 1.78 -4.94 5.13
N GLY A 23 2.85 -5.42 4.48
CA GLY A 23 4.03 -4.59 4.20
C GLY A 23 3.82 -3.58 3.08
N ALA A 24 3.02 -3.91 2.07
CA ALA A 24 2.71 -3.01 0.96
C ALA A 24 1.56 -2.05 1.30
N PRO A 25 1.75 -0.72 1.16
CA PRO A 25 0.71 0.28 1.44
C PRO A 25 -0.56 0.12 0.57
N TYR A 26 -0.41 -0.43 -0.63
CA TYR A 26 -1.52 -0.70 -1.55
C TYR A 26 -2.18 -2.07 -1.30
N TYR A 27 -1.81 -2.78 -0.23
CA TYR A 27 -2.40 -4.04 0.20
C TYR A 27 -2.45 -4.13 1.74
N ASP A 28 -3.28 -3.28 2.35
CA ASP A 28 -3.47 -3.20 3.81
C ASP A 28 -4.85 -2.60 4.16
N THR A 29 -5.15 -2.45 5.45
CA THR A 29 -6.30 -1.74 5.97
C THR A 29 -5.95 -0.36 6.52
N TYR A 30 -6.80 0.64 6.28
CA TYR A 30 -6.63 2.00 6.77
C TYR A 30 -7.81 2.44 7.62
N THR A 31 -7.55 3.22 8.67
CA THR A 31 -8.57 3.78 9.55
C THR A 31 -9.03 5.14 9.03
N CYS A 32 -10.34 5.35 8.96
CA CYS A 32 -10.98 6.59 8.52
C CYS A 32 -11.27 7.52 9.72
N ALA A 33 -11.76 8.73 9.47
CA ALA A 33 -12.05 9.71 10.52
C ALA A 33 -13.15 9.24 11.49
N ASP A 34 -14.09 8.42 11.02
CA ASP A 34 -15.16 7.83 11.85
C ASP A 34 -14.68 6.65 12.71
N GLY A 35 -13.39 6.31 12.65
CA GLY A 35 -12.77 5.21 13.38
C GLY A 35 -13.07 3.82 12.79
N ARG A 36 -13.79 3.74 11.66
CA ARG A 36 -13.95 2.49 10.90
C ARG A 36 -12.78 2.29 9.96
N HIS A 37 -12.73 1.12 9.33
CA HIS A 37 -11.64 0.73 8.45
C HIS A 37 -12.11 0.49 7.03
N VAL A 38 -11.22 0.77 6.08
CA VAL A 38 -11.31 0.35 4.68
C VAL A 38 -10.18 -0.61 4.36
N ALA A 39 -10.43 -1.55 3.45
CA ALA A 39 -9.42 -2.46 2.93
C ALA A 39 -8.97 -2.01 1.54
N VAL A 40 -7.66 -1.93 1.33
CA VAL A 40 -7.02 -1.60 0.06
C VAL A 40 -6.36 -2.85 -0.47
N GLY A 41 -6.52 -3.10 -1.78
CA GLY A 41 -5.93 -4.24 -2.48
C GLY A 41 -5.57 -3.89 -3.93
N ALA A 42 -5.06 -2.68 -4.14
CA ALA A 42 -4.80 -2.10 -5.45
C ALA A 42 -3.40 -2.49 -5.96
N ILE A 43 -3.19 -3.78 -6.23
CA ILE A 43 -1.89 -4.33 -6.64
C ILE A 43 -1.53 -3.88 -8.06
N GLU A 44 -2.45 -3.99 -9.00
CA GLU A 44 -2.18 -3.67 -10.40
C GLU A 44 -2.10 -2.15 -10.63
N PRO A 45 -1.17 -1.66 -11.48
CA PRO A 45 -0.91 -0.22 -11.62
C PRO A 45 -2.13 0.62 -11.99
N GLN A 46 -3.04 0.07 -12.80
CA GLN A 46 -4.28 0.76 -13.17
C GLN A 46 -5.24 0.93 -11.98
N PHE A 47 -5.29 -0.03 -11.05
CA PHE A 47 -6.13 0.08 -9.86
C PHE A 47 -5.49 0.99 -8.82
N TYR A 48 -4.15 0.97 -8.71
CA TYR A 48 -3.40 1.92 -7.90
C TYR A 48 -3.65 3.36 -8.37
N ALA A 49 -3.63 3.61 -9.69
CA ALA A 49 -3.95 4.91 -10.24
C ALA A 49 -5.38 5.38 -9.92
N GLU A 50 -6.37 4.49 -9.98
CA GLU A 50 -7.75 4.82 -9.59
C GLU A 50 -7.89 5.05 -8.07
N LEU A 51 -7.14 4.31 -7.25
CA LEU A 51 -7.07 4.55 -5.81
C LEU A 51 -6.56 5.96 -5.52
N LEU A 52 -5.40 6.35 -6.08
CA LEU A 52 -4.81 7.67 -5.87
C LEU A 52 -5.78 8.79 -6.23
N LYS A 53 -6.45 8.68 -7.38
CA LYS A 53 -7.50 9.62 -7.78
C LYS A 53 -8.64 9.68 -6.75
N GLY A 54 -9.09 8.52 -6.26
CA GLY A 54 -10.18 8.41 -5.30
C GLY A 54 -9.87 9.01 -3.94
N ILE A 55 -8.62 8.94 -3.48
CA ILE A 55 -8.17 9.49 -2.19
C ILE A 55 -7.51 10.87 -2.32
N GLY A 56 -7.51 11.45 -3.52
CA GLY A 56 -7.05 12.82 -3.77
C GLY A 56 -5.52 13.01 -3.75
N LEU A 57 -4.75 11.97 -4.04
CA LEU A 57 -3.29 12.02 -4.12
C LEU A 57 -2.80 12.08 -5.58
N ASP A 58 -1.74 12.85 -5.83
CA ASP A 58 -1.04 12.86 -7.13
C ASP A 58 0.15 11.89 -7.09
N ALA A 59 0.28 11.05 -8.11
CA ALA A 59 1.39 10.12 -8.25
C ALA A 59 2.75 10.84 -8.41
N ALA A 60 2.75 12.07 -8.92
CA ALA A 60 3.98 12.85 -9.10
C ALA A 60 4.63 13.26 -7.76
N ASP A 61 3.84 13.33 -6.69
CA ASP A 61 4.30 13.73 -5.36
C ASP A 61 4.63 12.53 -4.45
N LEU A 62 4.45 11.31 -4.96
CA LEU A 62 4.60 10.07 -4.18
C LEU A 62 5.81 9.24 -4.64
N PRO A 63 6.34 8.37 -3.76
CA PRO A 63 7.23 7.30 -4.18
C PRO A 63 6.59 6.37 -5.20
N ASP A 64 7.41 5.66 -5.98
CA ASP A 64 6.91 4.60 -6.87
C ASP A 64 6.18 3.52 -6.04
N GLN A 65 5.07 3.00 -6.59
CA GLN A 65 4.25 1.99 -5.93
C GLN A 65 5.08 0.83 -5.37
N ASN A 66 6.07 0.33 -6.13
CA ASN A 66 6.87 -0.84 -5.75
C ASN A 66 8.26 -0.47 -5.19
N ASP A 67 8.52 0.80 -4.88
CA ASP A 67 9.71 1.21 -4.13
C ASP A 67 9.56 0.88 -2.64
N MET A 68 9.92 -0.36 -2.30
CA MET A 68 9.87 -0.88 -0.93
C MET A 68 10.65 -0.03 0.08
N SER A 69 11.71 0.65 -0.36
CA SER A 69 12.53 1.48 0.53
C SER A 69 11.79 2.72 1.02
N ARG A 70 10.76 3.15 0.28
CA ARG A 70 9.92 4.33 0.55
C ARG A 70 8.47 3.98 0.85
N TRP A 71 8.13 2.71 1.02
CA TRP A 71 6.81 2.30 1.52
C TRP A 71 6.40 2.96 2.85
N PRO A 72 7.30 3.24 3.81
CA PRO A 72 6.91 3.97 5.00
C PRO A 72 6.35 5.37 4.70
N GLU A 73 6.91 6.07 3.71
CA GLU A 73 6.43 7.38 3.26
C GLU A 73 5.07 7.27 2.55
N LEU A 74 4.94 6.29 1.65
CA LEU A 74 3.68 6.05 0.95
C LEU A 74 2.55 5.62 1.91
N SER A 75 2.86 4.81 2.92
CA SER A 75 1.91 4.40 3.95
C SER A 75 1.43 5.58 4.79
N ALA A 76 2.33 6.50 5.15
CA ALA A 76 1.97 7.73 5.85
C ALA A 76 1.00 8.59 5.02
N ALA A 77 1.29 8.81 3.73
CA ALA A 77 0.42 9.57 2.84
C ALA A 77 -0.98 8.94 2.71
N PHE A 78 -1.06 7.61 2.58
CA PHE A 78 -2.34 6.90 2.52
C PHE A 78 -3.11 7.02 3.83
N THR A 79 -2.41 6.89 4.96
CA THR A 79 -3.00 7.03 6.29
C THR A 79 -3.61 8.41 6.48
N GLU A 80 -2.89 9.47 6.10
CA GLU A 80 -3.38 10.84 6.17
C GLU A 80 -4.59 11.06 5.25
N ALA A 81 -4.54 10.55 4.02
CA ALA A 81 -5.63 10.69 3.07
C ALA A 81 -6.91 9.99 3.53
N PHE A 82 -6.82 8.77 4.06
CA PHE A 82 -7.98 8.04 4.58
C PHE A 82 -8.52 8.64 5.88
N ALA A 83 -7.65 9.12 6.78
CA ALA A 83 -8.07 9.71 8.05
C ALA A 83 -8.72 11.10 7.91
N ALA A 84 -8.66 11.72 6.73
CA ALA A 84 -9.27 13.02 6.45
C ALA A 84 -10.81 12.98 6.26
N HIS A 85 -11.41 11.78 6.18
CA HIS A 85 -12.82 11.58 5.82
C HIS A 85 -13.55 10.61 6.75
#